data_AF-A0AAE2C1X1-F1
#
_entry.id   AF-A0AAE2C1X1-F1
#
_cell.length_a   1.000
_cell.length_b   1.000
_cell.length_c   1.000
_cell.angle_alpha   90.00
_cell.angle_beta   90.00
_cell.angle_gamma   90.00
#
_symmetry.space_group_name_H-M   'P 1'
#
loop_
_entity.id
_entity.type
_entity.pdbx_description
1 polymer ?
#
loop_
_entity_poly.entity_id
_entity_poly.type
_entity_poly.pdbx_seq_one_letter_code
_entity_poly.pdbx_strand_id
1 'polypeptide(L)'
;MVDLNRAGVPLLEIVSEPDMRTGIEAAEYAAELQRLVRYLGVSNGNMQEGSLRCDVNISIRPIGQLEFGTKVEIKNLNSFSSVSRAIDFEISRQVLLHTQGQANQIVQETRLWEEGAQKTVTMRKKEGLADYRYFPEPDLPGVTISEEYINGIRDCLPELPEMKRRRYEKLGLSMQDVLFLANDINVAAFFDATIGTGADVKLAANWIMGDIAAYMKNEKLSITDIKLTPKELGELIASIKGGTISGKIGKEILFELMAKGGTVEGLIKEKDLVQIVDPAEIEKIVDKVLAANPKQLEQFRGGKTKLQGFFAGQIMKETKGKANPGLLNKILLEKTECKKLRISFIRFSSPLLKIMGS
;
A
#
# COMPACT_ATOMS: atom_id res chain seq x y z
N MET A 1 -29.73 31.69 8.95
CA MET A 1 -30.55 30.47 8.83
C MET A 1 -29.93 29.42 9.74
N VAL A 2 -30.70 28.79 10.60
CA VAL A 2 -30.24 27.71 11.50
C VAL A 2 -30.81 26.41 10.96
N ASP A 3 -29.96 25.40 10.74
CA ASP A 3 -30.35 24.05 10.30
C ASP A 3 -30.14 23.07 11.46
N LEU A 4 -31.20 22.35 11.84
CA LEU A 4 -31.23 21.41 12.97
C LEU A 4 -31.15 19.94 12.54
N ASN A 5 -30.95 19.64 11.25
CA ASN A 5 -30.88 18.26 10.75
C ASN A 5 -29.79 17.39 11.41
N ARG A 6 -28.77 18.02 12.01
CA ARG A 6 -27.69 17.36 12.75
C ARG A 6 -27.88 17.34 14.28
N ALA A 7 -28.91 17.98 14.80
CA ALA A 7 -29.17 18.02 16.24
C ALA A 7 -29.56 16.63 16.75
N GLY A 8 -28.94 16.17 17.84
CA GLY A 8 -29.23 14.86 18.45
C GLY A 8 -28.57 13.65 17.77
N VAL A 9 -27.75 13.85 16.73
CA VAL A 9 -26.96 12.75 16.14
C VAL A 9 -25.96 12.22 17.18
N PRO A 10 -25.84 10.89 17.38
CA PRO A 10 -24.93 10.30 18.35
C PRO A 10 -23.47 10.71 18.11
N LEU A 11 -22.76 11.04 19.19
CA LEU A 11 -21.34 11.40 19.16
C LEU A 11 -20.59 10.63 20.25
N LEU A 12 -19.33 10.31 19.96
CA LEU A 12 -18.37 9.78 20.92
C LEU A 12 -17.20 10.76 20.99
N GLU A 13 -16.92 11.27 22.20
CA GLU A 13 -15.76 12.12 22.45
C GLU A 13 -14.64 11.25 23.04
N ILE A 14 -13.48 11.25 22.38
CA ILE A 14 -12.28 10.55 22.84
C ILE A 14 -11.24 11.62 23.17
N VAL A 15 -10.87 11.71 24.44
CA VAL A 15 -9.83 12.62 24.92
C VAL A 15 -8.58 11.79 25.21
N SER A 16 -7.48 12.10 24.53
CA SER A 16 -6.19 11.45 24.79
C SER A 16 -5.47 12.11 25.97
N GLU A 17 -4.63 11.35 26.64
CA GLU A 17 -3.59 11.92 27.50
C GLU A 17 -2.59 12.75 26.66
N PRO A 18 -1.88 13.73 27.26
CA PRO A 18 -0.96 14.61 26.56
C PRO A 18 0.40 13.94 26.30
N ASP A 19 0.41 12.80 25.59
CA ASP A 19 1.60 11.97 25.37
C ASP A 19 2.29 12.21 24.02
N MET A 20 1.58 12.78 23.05
CA MET A 20 2.12 13.14 21.75
C MET A 20 3.11 14.31 21.87
N ARG A 21 4.21 14.26 21.10
CA ARG A 21 5.31 15.23 21.14
C ARG A 21 5.54 15.95 19.83
N THR A 22 4.99 15.46 18.72
CA THR A 22 5.15 16.05 17.38
C THR A 22 3.83 16.09 16.63
N GLY A 23 3.73 16.94 15.61
CA GLY A 23 2.56 16.98 14.73
C GLY A 23 2.32 15.65 14.01
N ILE A 24 3.40 14.95 13.62
CA ILE A 24 3.32 13.65 12.94
C ILE A 24 2.74 12.59 13.88
N GLU A 25 3.21 12.50 15.12
CA GLU A 25 2.66 11.55 16.10
C GLU A 25 1.16 11.78 16.32
N ALA A 26 0.73 13.04 16.41
CA ALA A 26 -0.68 13.36 16.60
C ALA A 26 -1.54 13.05 15.37
N ALA A 27 -1.00 13.29 14.17
CA ALA A 27 -1.67 12.91 12.92
C ALA A 27 -1.80 11.38 12.80
N GLU A 28 -0.76 10.62 13.14
CA GLU A 28 -0.80 9.15 13.12
C GLU A 28 -1.73 8.59 14.20
N TYR A 29 -1.77 9.19 15.40
CA TYR A 29 -2.73 8.82 16.43
C TYR A 29 -4.18 8.99 15.94
N ALA A 30 -4.50 10.14 15.35
CA ALA A 30 -5.82 10.40 14.80
C ALA A 30 -6.15 9.46 13.62
N ALA A 31 -5.17 9.13 12.78
CA ALA A 31 -5.32 8.17 11.70
C ALA A 31 -5.55 6.73 12.20
N GLU A 32 -4.85 6.31 13.26
CA GLU A 32 -5.08 5.01 13.90
C GLU A 32 -6.47 4.93 14.55
N LEU A 33 -6.93 5.99 15.22
CA LEU A 33 -8.31 6.07 15.73
C LEU A 33 -9.33 5.96 14.60
N GLN A 34 -9.10 6.65 13.48
CA GLN A 34 -9.97 6.54 12.30
C GLN A 34 -10.02 5.09 11.78
N ARG A 35 -8.86 4.43 11.66
CA ARG A 35 -8.78 3.02 11.24
C ARG A 35 -9.54 2.12 12.22
N LEU A 36 -9.38 2.34 13.52
CA LEU A 36 -10.08 1.58 14.56
C LEU A 36 -11.60 1.68 14.42
N VAL A 37 -12.16 2.89 14.35
CA VAL A 37 -13.63 3.06 14.27
C VAL A 37 -14.21 2.53 12.96
N ARG A 38 -13.43 2.58 11.87
CA ARG A 38 -13.81 1.96 10.58
C ARG A 38 -13.83 0.45 10.66
N TYR A 39 -12.82 -0.15 11.29
CA TYR A 39 -12.75 -1.59 11.49
C TYR A 39 -13.87 -2.11 12.38
N LEU A 40 -14.25 -1.34 13.40
CA LEU A 40 -15.39 -1.65 14.26
C LEU A 40 -16.74 -1.45 13.56
N GLY A 41 -16.78 -0.80 12.39
CA GLY A 41 -18.02 -0.50 11.67
C GLY A 41 -18.91 0.56 12.34
N VAL A 42 -18.40 1.31 13.32
CA VAL A 42 -19.19 2.28 14.10
C VAL A 42 -19.21 3.68 13.48
N SER A 43 -18.26 4.00 12.60
CA SER A 43 -18.20 5.27 11.88
C SER A 43 -17.38 5.14 10.60
N ASN A 44 -17.73 5.91 9.55
CA ASN A 44 -16.92 6.04 8.34
C ASN A 44 -15.66 6.91 8.57
N GLY A 45 -15.59 7.63 9.70
CA GLY A 45 -14.44 8.42 10.13
C GLY A 45 -13.99 9.52 9.16
N ASN A 46 -14.84 9.95 8.22
CA ASN A 46 -14.49 10.95 7.23
C ASN A 46 -14.39 12.37 7.82
N MET A 47 -13.19 12.96 7.80
CA MET A 47 -12.97 14.32 8.30
C MET A 47 -13.65 15.39 7.44
N GLN A 48 -13.74 15.19 6.11
CA GLN A 48 -14.32 16.19 5.20
C GLN A 48 -15.84 16.28 5.35
N GLU A 49 -16.51 15.16 5.59
CA GLU A 49 -17.95 15.10 5.92
C GLU A 49 -18.23 15.49 7.38
N GLY A 50 -17.18 15.57 8.20
CA GLY A 50 -17.26 15.94 9.61
C GLY A 50 -17.86 14.86 10.50
N SER A 51 -17.72 13.58 10.12
CA SER A 51 -18.02 12.40 10.95
C SER A 51 -16.82 11.98 11.82
N LEU A 52 -15.62 12.50 11.52
CA LEU A 52 -14.49 12.57 12.44
C LEU A 52 -14.08 14.03 12.60
N ARG A 53 -13.92 14.49 13.84
CA ARG A 53 -13.44 15.83 14.15
C ARG A 53 -12.29 15.72 15.14
N CYS A 54 -11.32 16.60 15.02
CA CYS A 54 -10.16 16.65 15.89
C CYS A 54 -9.84 18.11 16.20
N ASP A 55 -9.83 18.42 17.49
CA ASP A 55 -9.27 19.66 18.03
C ASP A 55 -7.98 19.27 18.78
N VAL A 56 -6.94 20.09 18.64
CA VAL A 56 -5.63 19.79 19.24
C VAL A 56 -5.28 20.80 20.32
N ASN A 57 -4.68 20.32 21.40
CA ASN A 57 -4.24 21.13 22.52
C ASN A 57 -2.71 21.09 22.58
N ILE A 58 -2.08 22.26 22.57
CA ILE A 58 -0.62 22.38 22.46
C ILE A 58 -0.11 23.27 23.57
N SER A 59 0.96 22.82 24.20
CA SER A 59 1.74 23.60 25.15
C SER A 59 3.19 23.14 25.05
N ILE A 60 4.13 24.09 25.14
CA ILE A 60 5.55 23.78 25.30
C ILE A 60 6.00 24.08 26.73
N ARG A 61 7.08 23.42 27.15
CA ARG A 61 7.77 23.74 28.40
C ARG A 61 9.29 23.70 28.18
N PRO A 62 10.06 24.61 28.79
CA PRO A 62 11.52 24.53 28.85
C PRO A 62 12.02 23.19 29.42
N ILE A 63 13.18 22.74 28.95
CA ILE A 63 13.83 21.53 29.48
C ILE A 63 14.14 21.75 30.97
N GLY A 64 13.80 20.76 31.80
CA GLY A 64 13.98 20.81 33.25
C GLY A 64 12.77 21.38 34.00
N GLN A 65 11.80 22.01 33.31
CA GLN A 65 10.55 22.42 33.93
C GLN A 65 9.56 21.24 33.99
N LEU A 66 8.99 21.01 35.18
CA LEU A 66 8.00 19.95 35.40
C LEU A 66 6.60 20.35 34.90
N GLU A 67 6.20 21.58 35.19
CA GLU A 67 4.87 22.09 34.83
C GLU A 67 4.77 22.39 33.33
N PHE A 68 3.59 22.13 32.75
CA PHE A 68 3.28 22.55 31.39
C PHE A 68 3.14 24.07 31.30
N GLY A 69 3.48 24.63 30.13
CA GLY A 69 3.25 26.04 29.84
C GLY A 69 1.77 26.36 29.58
N THR A 70 1.53 27.54 29.04
CA THR A 70 0.16 27.94 28.65
C THR A 70 -0.35 27.05 27.51
N LYS A 71 -1.60 26.61 27.63
CA LYS A 71 -2.26 25.76 26.63
C LYS A 71 -2.96 26.59 25.56
N VAL A 72 -2.72 26.25 24.31
CA VAL A 72 -3.43 26.78 23.14
C VAL A 72 -4.23 25.66 22.49
N GLU A 73 -5.48 25.94 22.16
CA GLU A 73 -6.39 25.01 21.49
C GLU A 73 -6.53 25.42 20.02
N ILE A 74 -6.25 24.51 19.08
CA ILE A 74 -6.45 24.74 17.65
C ILE A 74 -7.68 23.96 17.19
N LYS A 75 -8.58 24.65 16.49
CA LYS A 75 -9.76 24.07 15.84
C LYS A 75 -9.67 24.21 14.30
N ASN A 76 -10.68 23.64 13.62
CA ASN A 76 -10.84 23.67 12.16
C ASN A 76 -9.76 22.89 11.40
N LEU A 77 -9.50 21.67 11.85
CA LEU A 77 -8.55 20.74 11.24
C LEU A 77 -9.32 19.72 10.41
N ASN A 78 -9.25 19.86 9.09
CA ASN A 78 -10.06 19.06 8.14
C ASN A 78 -9.32 17.86 7.55
N SER A 79 -8.05 17.67 7.90
CA SER A 79 -7.24 16.53 7.44
C SER A 79 -6.12 16.23 8.43
N PHE A 80 -5.59 15.00 8.42
CA PHE A 80 -4.44 14.62 9.23
C PHE A 80 -3.17 15.44 8.90
N SER A 81 -3.00 15.85 7.63
CA SER A 81 -1.89 16.72 7.25
C SER A 81 -2.06 18.14 7.80
N SER A 82 -3.30 18.64 7.90
CA SER A 82 -3.60 19.90 8.58
C SER A 82 -3.32 19.79 10.09
N VAL A 83 -3.65 18.65 10.72
CA VAL A 83 -3.31 18.38 12.14
C VAL A 83 -1.80 18.50 12.37
N SER A 84 -0.99 17.77 11.61
CA SER A 84 0.47 17.81 11.76
C SER A 84 1.02 19.23 11.59
N ARG A 85 0.67 19.89 10.48
CA ARG A 85 1.19 21.23 10.16
C ARG A 85 0.75 22.30 11.15
N ALA A 86 -0.49 22.24 11.63
CA ALA A 86 -0.98 23.17 12.64
C ALA A 86 -0.23 23.02 13.98
N ILE A 87 0.06 21.78 14.38
CA ILE A 87 0.84 21.50 15.58
C ILE A 87 2.27 22.02 15.42
N ASP A 88 2.95 21.67 14.33
CA ASP A 88 4.35 22.06 14.12
C ASP A 88 4.50 23.59 14.01
N PHE A 89 3.54 24.26 13.37
CA PHE A 89 3.47 25.72 13.33
C PHE A 89 3.33 26.32 14.73
N GLU A 90 2.39 25.80 15.53
CA GLU A 90 2.11 26.36 16.85
C GLU A 90 3.22 26.09 17.86
N ILE A 91 3.87 24.91 17.79
CA ILE A 91 5.10 24.64 18.54
C ILE A 91 6.16 25.68 18.18
N SER A 92 6.41 25.90 16.88
CA SER A 92 7.40 26.87 16.41
C SER A 92 7.08 28.29 16.87
N ARG A 93 5.80 28.68 16.85
CA ARG A 93 5.32 29.98 17.33
C ARG A 93 5.58 30.16 18.83
N GLN A 94 5.23 29.16 19.64
CA GLN A 94 5.44 29.23 21.09
C GLN A 94 6.94 29.26 21.42
N VAL A 95 7.76 28.46 20.73
CA VAL A 95 9.23 28.45 20.92
C VAL A 95 9.83 29.81 20.58
N LEU A 96 9.42 30.44 19.48
CA LEU A 96 9.88 31.76 19.08
C LEU A 96 9.57 32.82 20.15
N LEU A 97 8.33 32.84 20.64
CA LEU A 97 7.90 33.78 21.69
C LEU A 97 8.68 33.57 22.99
N HIS A 98 8.93 32.32 23.39
CA HIS A 98 9.78 32.04 24.55
C HIS A 98 11.21 32.54 24.34
N THR A 99 11.80 32.27 23.17
CA THR A 99 13.18 32.66 22.85
C THR A 99 13.37 34.17 22.78
N GLN A 100 12.33 34.92 22.39
CA GLN A 100 12.34 36.38 22.34
C GLN A 100 11.98 37.05 23.67
N GLY A 101 11.78 36.28 24.75
CA GLY A 101 11.35 36.82 26.05
C GLY A 101 9.90 37.32 26.07
N GLN A 102 9.08 36.89 25.10
CA GLN A 102 7.68 37.27 24.91
C GLN A 102 6.70 36.15 25.32
N ALA A 103 7.11 35.27 26.25
CA ALA A 103 6.28 34.15 26.71
C ALA A 103 4.92 34.59 27.28
N ASN A 104 4.84 35.81 27.84
CA ASN A 104 3.60 36.42 28.32
C ASN A 104 2.55 36.69 27.22
N GLN A 105 2.94 36.65 25.94
CA GLN A 105 2.00 36.73 24.82
C GLN A 105 1.29 35.39 24.55
N ILE A 106 1.80 34.27 25.08
CA ILE A 106 1.15 32.96 24.99
C ILE A 106 0.07 32.92 26.08
N VAL A 107 -1.15 33.28 25.68
CA VAL A 107 -2.34 33.25 26.54
C VAL A 107 -3.20 32.03 26.21
N GLN A 108 -4.06 31.63 27.15
CA GLN A 108 -5.00 30.56 26.89
C GLN A 108 -6.06 31.05 25.89
N GLU A 109 -6.02 30.52 24.68
CA GLU A 109 -6.90 30.97 23.60
C GLU A 109 -7.28 29.80 22.68
N THR A 110 -8.35 30.02 21.93
CA THR A 110 -8.71 29.16 20.81
C THR A 110 -8.24 29.82 19.54
N ARG A 111 -7.45 29.08 18.76
CA ARG A 111 -6.94 29.49 17.45
C ARG A 111 -7.59 28.64 16.36
N LEU A 112 -7.64 29.18 15.15
CA LEU A 112 -8.09 28.47 13.96
C LEU A 112 -6.89 28.22 13.05
N TRP A 113 -6.85 27.04 12.45
CA TRP A 113 -5.93 26.76 11.36
C TRP A 113 -6.45 27.36 10.06
N GLU A 114 -5.63 28.21 9.42
CA GLU A 114 -5.89 28.76 8.08
C GLU A 114 -5.05 27.99 7.05
N GLU A 115 -5.71 27.09 6.31
CA GLU A 115 -5.05 26.25 5.31
C GLU A 115 -4.38 27.07 4.19
N GLY A 116 -5.00 28.15 3.71
CA GLY A 116 -4.42 28.97 2.64
C GLY A 116 -3.14 29.71 3.04
N ALA A 117 -3.05 30.15 4.30
CA ALA A 117 -1.93 30.92 4.83
C ALA A 117 -0.92 30.05 5.62
N GLN A 118 -1.24 28.77 5.86
CA GLN A 118 -0.44 27.82 6.64
C GLN A 118 -0.03 28.38 8.02
N LYS A 119 -0.99 28.99 8.73
CA LYS A 119 -0.77 29.61 10.04
C LYS A 119 -1.96 29.41 10.97
N THR A 120 -1.72 29.57 12.27
CA THR A 120 -2.79 29.68 13.27
C THR A 120 -3.17 31.14 13.49
N VAL A 121 -4.47 31.45 13.57
CA VAL A 121 -5.00 32.79 13.88
C VAL A 121 -5.84 32.76 15.15
N THR A 122 -5.75 33.78 15.99
CA THR A 122 -6.56 33.91 17.20
C THR A 122 -8.03 34.05 16.83
N MET A 123 -8.89 33.21 17.40
CA MET A 123 -10.35 33.33 17.30
C MET A 123 -10.93 33.99 18.54
N ARG A 124 -10.63 33.45 19.72
CA ARG A 124 -11.05 34.02 21.00
C ARG A 124 -9.97 33.80 22.06
N LYS A 125 -9.72 34.82 22.88
CA LYS A 125 -8.98 34.66 24.14
C LYS A 125 -9.95 34.14 25.20
N LYS A 126 -9.52 33.19 26.03
CA LYS A 126 -10.34 32.71 27.15
C LYS A 126 -10.20 33.71 28.30
N GLU A 127 -11.27 34.42 28.64
CA GLU A 127 -11.35 35.32 29.80
C GLU A 127 -11.75 34.57 31.09
N GLY A 128 -11.29 33.32 31.24
CA GLY A 128 -11.66 32.40 32.32
C GLY A 128 -12.08 31.01 31.82
N LEU A 129 -12.41 30.12 32.75
CA LEU A 129 -13.07 28.84 32.43
C LEU A 129 -14.56 29.10 32.23
N ALA A 130 -15.12 28.61 31.12
CA ALA A 130 -16.57 28.66 30.92
C ALA A 130 -17.24 27.74 31.95
N ASP A 131 -18.15 28.29 32.75
CA ASP A 131 -18.97 27.49 33.66
C ASP A 131 -20.10 26.83 32.86
N TYR A 132 -19.88 25.56 32.49
CA TYR A 132 -20.86 24.75 31.78
C TYR A 132 -22.01 24.27 32.67
N ARG A 133 -21.94 24.49 33.99
CA ARG A 133 -22.96 24.10 34.97
C ARG A 133 -23.40 22.65 34.79
N TYR A 134 -22.43 21.72 34.71
CA TYR A 134 -22.73 20.30 34.60
C TYR A 134 -23.52 19.81 35.82
N PHE A 135 -24.65 19.15 35.58
CA PHE A 135 -25.43 18.42 36.56
C PHE A 135 -25.98 17.13 35.91
N PRO A 136 -26.31 16.08 36.69
CA PRO A 136 -26.91 14.86 36.15
C PRO A 136 -28.23 15.15 35.43
N GLU A 137 -28.39 14.63 34.22
CA GLU A 137 -29.60 14.79 33.41
C GLU A 137 -30.81 14.11 34.11
N PRO A 138 -31.81 14.85 34.62
CA PRO A 138 -32.94 14.29 35.35
C PRO A 138 -33.89 13.48 34.46
N ASP A 139 -33.92 13.76 33.15
CA ASP A 139 -34.85 13.10 32.23
C ASP A 139 -34.36 11.71 31.79
N LEU A 140 -33.08 11.39 32.00
CA LEU A 140 -32.48 10.11 31.62
C LEU A 140 -32.16 9.25 32.85
N PRO A 141 -32.69 8.02 32.94
CA PRO A 141 -32.29 7.11 34.00
C PRO A 141 -30.82 6.70 33.85
N GLY A 142 -30.18 6.37 34.96
CA GLY A 142 -28.82 5.86 34.95
C GLY A 142 -28.70 4.58 34.11
N VAL A 143 -27.67 4.52 33.25
CA VAL A 143 -27.38 3.34 32.43
C VAL A 143 -26.46 2.41 33.20
N THR A 144 -26.90 1.17 33.44
CA THR A 144 -26.07 0.11 34.03
C THR A 144 -25.68 -0.88 32.95
N ILE A 145 -24.37 -1.12 32.81
CA ILE A 145 -23.82 -2.05 31.81
C ILE A 145 -23.36 -3.31 32.54
N SER A 146 -23.99 -4.45 32.24
CA SER A 146 -23.65 -5.73 32.90
C SER A 146 -22.39 -6.36 32.33
N GLU A 147 -21.75 -7.24 33.11
CA GLU A 147 -20.59 -7.99 32.63
C GLU A 147 -20.94 -8.90 31.45
N GLU A 148 -22.14 -9.49 31.43
CA GLU A 148 -22.62 -10.30 30.32
C GLU A 148 -22.72 -9.49 29.03
N TYR A 149 -23.20 -8.24 29.11
CA TYR A 149 -23.27 -7.34 27.96
C TYR A 149 -21.87 -6.99 27.44
N ILE A 150 -20.92 -6.69 28.34
CA ILE A 150 -19.53 -6.40 27.98
C ILE A 150 -18.88 -7.61 27.31
N ASN A 151 -19.07 -8.81 27.87
CA ASN A 151 -18.52 -10.05 27.32
C ASN A 151 -19.12 -10.36 25.95
N GLY A 152 -20.44 -10.17 25.79
CA GLY A 152 -21.11 -10.34 24.50
C GLY A 152 -20.58 -9.40 23.42
N ILE A 153 -20.27 -8.14 23.77
CA ILE A 153 -19.60 -7.22 22.83
C ILE A 153 -18.19 -7.72 22.51
N ARG A 154 -17.42 -8.10 23.52
CA ARG A 154 -16.03 -8.55 23.36
C ARG A 154 -15.93 -9.75 22.40
N ASP A 155 -16.87 -10.69 22.49
CA ASP A 155 -16.91 -11.88 21.64
C ASP A 155 -17.32 -11.57 20.19
N CYS A 156 -18.03 -10.46 19.96
CA CYS A 156 -18.43 -9.99 18.64
C CYS A 156 -17.42 -9.04 17.98
N LEU A 157 -16.36 -8.62 18.69
CA LEU A 157 -15.40 -7.66 18.15
C LEU A 157 -14.62 -8.27 16.96
N PRO A 158 -14.50 -7.53 15.84
CA PRO A 158 -13.66 -7.98 14.73
C PRO A 158 -12.18 -7.93 15.12
N GLU A 159 -11.35 -8.60 14.32
CA GLU A 159 -9.90 -8.49 14.43
C GLU A 159 -9.46 -7.03 14.19
N LEU A 160 -8.98 -6.37 15.25
CA LEU A 160 -8.53 -4.98 15.21
C LEU A 160 -7.31 -4.79 14.28
N PRO A 161 -7.09 -3.57 13.73
CA PRO A 161 -6.00 -3.31 12.79
C PRO A 161 -4.63 -3.79 13.27
N GLU A 162 -4.27 -3.52 14.53
CA GLU A 162 -2.98 -3.90 15.09
C GLU A 162 -2.80 -5.42 15.20
N MET A 163 -3.85 -6.14 15.61
CA MET A 163 -3.80 -7.60 15.68
C MET A 163 -3.62 -8.20 14.29
N LYS A 164 -4.35 -7.65 13.31
CA LYS A 164 -4.25 -8.05 11.91
C LYS A 164 -2.86 -7.76 11.33
N ARG A 165 -2.27 -6.60 11.63
CA ARG A 165 -0.89 -6.25 11.23
C ARG A 165 0.11 -7.29 11.74
N ARG A 166 0.07 -7.61 13.04
CA ARG A 166 0.94 -8.64 13.65
C ARG A 166 0.72 -10.01 13.03
N ARG A 167 -0.52 -10.36 12.67
CA ARG A 167 -0.80 -11.62 11.97
C ARG A 167 -0.14 -11.64 10.59
N TYR A 168 -0.26 -10.56 9.81
CA TYR A 168 0.36 -10.45 8.49
C TYR A 168 1.89 -10.48 8.54
N GLU A 169 2.52 -9.87 9.54
CA GLU A 169 3.96 -9.98 9.78
C GLU A 169 4.39 -11.44 10.02
N LYS A 170 3.61 -12.18 10.83
CA LYS A 170 3.86 -13.62 11.07
C LYS A 170 3.72 -14.48 9.82
N LEU A 171 3.00 -13.99 8.80
CA LEU A 171 2.92 -14.65 7.48
C LEU A 171 4.15 -14.34 6.59
N GLY A 172 5.13 -13.58 7.08
CA GLY A 172 6.38 -13.26 6.38
C GLY A 172 6.29 -12.06 5.44
N LEU A 173 5.26 -11.22 5.58
CA LEU A 173 5.13 -9.96 4.84
C LEU A 173 6.01 -8.87 5.45
N SER A 174 6.47 -7.94 4.62
CA SER A 174 7.22 -6.78 5.11
C SER A 174 6.29 -5.80 5.82
N MET A 175 6.81 -4.99 6.74
CA MET A 175 6.03 -3.95 7.42
C MET A 175 5.32 -3.02 6.42
N GLN A 176 5.96 -2.72 5.28
CA GLN A 176 5.35 -1.91 4.23
C GLN A 176 4.10 -2.58 3.64
N ASP A 177 4.18 -3.88 3.33
CA ASP A 177 3.06 -4.64 2.78
C ASP A 177 1.92 -4.76 3.80
N VAL A 178 2.30 -5.03 5.06
CA VAL A 178 1.39 -5.14 6.20
C VAL A 178 0.58 -3.86 6.40
N LEU A 179 1.27 -2.71 6.43
CA LEU A 179 0.62 -1.41 6.59
C LEU A 179 -0.35 -1.12 5.44
N PHE A 180 0.02 -1.46 4.20
CA PHE A 180 -0.88 -1.26 3.06
C PHE A 180 -2.13 -2.15 3.16
N LEU A 181 -1.94 -3.46 3.35
CA LEU A 181 -3.03 -4.44 3.33
C LEU A 181 -4.00 -4.27 4.50
N ALA A 182 -3.49 -3.86 5.67
CA ALA A 182 -4.33 -3.63 6.85
C ALA A 182 -4.92 -2.21 6.92
N ASN A 183 -4.56 -1.29 6.01
CA ASN A 183 -5.05 0.08 6.07
C ASN A 183 -6.57 0.18 5.82
N ASP A 184 -7.10 -0.68 4.96
CA ASP A 184 -8.51 -0.72 4.59
C ASP A 184 -9.10 -2.10 4.92
N ILE A 185 -10.25 -2.12 5.61
CA ILE A 185 -10.88 -3.37 6.05
C ILE A 185 -11.33 -4.26 4.89
N ASN A 186 -11.78 -3.66 3.78
CA ASN A 186 -12.22 -4.42 2.61
C ASN A 186 -11.02 -5.02 1.88
N VAL A 187 -9.91 -4.28 1.77
CA VAL A 187 -8.65 -4.80 1.19
C VAL A 187 -8.12 -5.93 2.06
N ALA A 188 -8.11 -5.75 3.38
CA ALA A 188 -7.74 -6.79 4.33
C ALA A 188 -8.62 -8.05 4.19
N ALA A 189 -9.95 -7.89 4.15
CA ALA A 189 -10.88 -9.00 3.99
C ALA A 189 -10.69 -9.72 2.64
N PHE A 190 -10.45 -8.98 1.57
CA PHE A 190 -10.17 -9.55 0.24
C PHE A 190 -8.87 -10.37 0.25
N PHE A 191 -7.82 -9.85 0.88
CA PHE A 191 -6.55 -10.55 1.04
C PHE A 191 -6.71 -11.82 1.89
N ASP A 192 -7.36 -11.72 3.05
CA ASP A 192 -7.65 -12.85 3.94
C ASP A 192 -8.44 -13.95 3.22
N ALA A 193 -9.47 -13.58 2.45
CA ALA A 193 -10.25 -14.52 1.66
C ALA A 193 -9.41 -15.15 0.52
N THR A 194 -8.50 -14.39 -0.10
CA THR A 194 -7.62 -14.89 -1.17
C THR A 194 -6.65 -15.94 -0.63
N ILE A 195 -5.96 -15.66 0.49
CA ILE A 195 -5.05 -16.64 1.10
C ILE A 195 -5.82 -17.87 1.64
N GLY A 196 -7.07 -17.69 2.04
CA GLY A 196 -7.97 -18.78 2.45
C GLY A 196 -8.24 -19.82 1.35
N THR A 197 -7.99 -19.47 0.08
CA THR A 197 -8.07 -20.42 -1.05
C THR A 197 -6.83 -21.30 -1.21
N GLY A 198 -5.80 -21.10 -0.39
CA GLY A 198 -4.49 -21.75 -0.54
C GLY A 198 -3.51 -20.98 -1.45
N ALA A 199 -3.84 -19.74 -1.82
CA ALA A 199 -2.96 -18.88 -2.60
C ALA A 199 -1.65 -18.56 -1.86
N ASP A 200 -0.58 -18.38 -2.62
CA ASP A 200 0.71 -17.96 -2.07
C ASP A 200 0.61 -16.55 -1.48
N VAL A 201 0.89 -16.42 -0.18
CA VAL A 201 0.72 -15.18 0.60
C VAL A 201 1.43 -14.00 -0.06
N LYS A 202 2.69 -14.19 -0.46
CA LYS A 202 3.50 -13.10 -1.01
C LYS A 202 3.04 -12.71 -2.41
N LEU A 203 2.65 -13.68 -3.24
CA LEU A 203 2.09 -13.37 -4.55
C LEU A 203 0.75 -12.64 -4.42
N ALA A 204 -0.13 -13.08 -3.52
CA ALA A 204 -1.42 -12.41 -3.29
C ALA A 204 -1.22 -10.94 -2.86
N ALA A 205 -0.31 -10.69 -1.90
CA ALA A 205 0.04 -9.34 -1.48
C ALA A 205 0.54 -8.48 -2.68
N ASN A 206 1.48 -9.02 -3.46
CA ASN A 206 2.04 -8.31 -4.62
C ASN A 206 0.99 -7.97 -5.69
N TRP A 207 0.06 -8.88 -5.98
CA TRP A 207 -1.01 -8.63 -6.95
C TRP A 207 -1.99 -7.55 -6.47
N ILE A 208 -2.36 -7.60 -5.18
CA ILE A 208 -3.25 -6.61 -4.58
C ILE A 208 -2.59 -5.23 -4.56
N MET A 209 -1.34 -5.14 -4.08
CA MET A 209 -0.59 -3.88 -3.96
C MET A 209 -0.11 -3.31 -5.29
N GLY A 210 0.05 -4.16 -6.29
CA GLY A 210 0.54 -3.79 -7.62
C GLY A 210 -0.59 -3.52 -8.59
N ASP A 211 -0.92 -4.53 -9.40
CA ASP A 211 -1.83 -4.40 -10.53
C ASP A 211 -3.27 -4.04 -10.11
N ILE A 212 -3.79 -4.62 -9.02
CA ILE A 212 -5.16 -4.36 -8.53
C ILE A 212 -5.26 -2.94 -7.95
N ALA A 213 -4.30 -2.52 -7.11
CA ALA A 213 -4.26 -1.15 -6.59
C ALA A 213 -4.13 -0.11 -7.70
N ALA A 214 -3.32 -0.39 -8.73
CA ALA A 214 -3.22 0.47 -9.90
C ALA A 214 -4.55 0.58 -10.66
N TYR A 215 -5.26 -0.54 -10.85
CA TYR A 215 -6.57 -0.56 -11.50
C TYR A 215 -7.61 0.24 -10.70
N MET A 216 -7.74 -0.04 -9.39
CA MET A 216 -8.62 0.70 -8.49
C MET A 216 -8.37 2.21 -8.53
N LYS A 217 -7.09 2.62 -8.54
CA LYS A 217 -6.71 4.03 -8.61
C LYS A 217 -7.09 4.66 -9.96
N ASN A 218 -6.87 3.97 -11.08
CA ASN A 218 -7.15 4.49 -12.42
C ASN A 218 -8.65 4.64 -12.68
N GLU A 219 -9.43 3.65 -12.27
CA GLU A 219 -10.89 3.64 -12.45
C GLU A 219 -11.64 4.35 -11.30
N LYS A 220 -10.93 4.81 -10.27
CA LYS A 220 -11.49 5.40 -9.04
C LYS A 220 -12.50 4.48 -8.35
N LEU A 221 -12.19 3.20 -8.31
CA LEU A 221 -12.99 2.14 -7.71
C LEU A 221 -12.37 1.70 -6.38
N SER A 222 -13.20 1.17 -5.49
CA SER A 222 -12.75 0.41 -4.32
C SER A 222 -12.66 -1.09 -4.63
N ILE A 223 -12.04 -1.85 -3.73
CA ILE A 223 -11.90 -3.31 -3.88
C ILE A 223 -13.26 -4.03 -3.86
N THR A 224 -14.32 -3.38 -3.34
CA THR A 224 -15.68 -3.92 -3.34
C THR A 224 -16.43 -3.60 -4.64
N ASP A 225 -15.92 -2.69 -5.47
CA ASP A 225 -16.58 -2.30 -6.73
C ASP A 225 -16.10 -3.12 -7.93
N ILE A 226 -14.92 -3.74 -7.83
CA ILE A 226 -14.36 -4.57 -8.90
C ILE A 226 -15.09 -5.92 -9.00
N LYS A 227 -15.08 -6.52 -10.19
CA LYS A 227 -15.75 -7.82 -10.42
C LYS A 227 -14.90 -9.03 -10.04
N LEU A 228 -13.59 -8.84 -9.86
CA LEU A 228 -12.66 -9.88 -9.44
C LEU A 228 -13.03 -10.38 -8.05
N THR A 229 -13.13 -11.69 -7.88
CA THR A 229 -13.34 -12.32 -6.57
C THR A 229 -12.03 -12.83 -5.95
N PRO A 230 -11.95 -12.98 -4.61
CA PRO A 230 -10.78 -13.60 -3.96
C PRO A 230 -10.49 -15.01 -4.48
N LYS A 231 -11.56 -15.75 -4.85
CA LYS A 231 -11.46 -17.08 -5.43
C LYS A 231 -10.75 -17.07 -6.78
N GLU A 232 -11.17 -16.18 -7.67
CA GLU A 232 -10.55 -16.02 -8.99
C GLU A 232 -9.08 -15.61 -8.88
N LEU A 233 -8.75 -14.70 -7.95
CA LEU A 233 -7.34 -14.33 -7.73
C LEU A 233 -6.51 -15.53 -7.24
N GLY A 234 -7.06 -16.34 -6.34
CA GLY A 234 -6.41 -17.57 -5.88
C GLY A 234 -6.15 -18.57 -7.01
N GLU A 235 -7.16 -18.82 -7.85
CA GLU A 235 -7.06 -19.68 -9.03
C GLU A 235 -6.04 -19.16 -10.06
N LEU A 236 -5.99 -17.84 -10.26
CA LEU A 236 -5.02 -17.20 -11.15
C LEU A 236 -3.59 -17.41 -10.64
N ILE A 237 -3.36 -17.19 -9.34
CA ILE A 237 -2.06 -17.40 -8.70
C ILE A 237 -1.64 -18.87 -8.81
N ALA A 238 -2.58 -19.81 -8.56
CA ALA A 238 -2.33 -21.24 -8.70
C ALA A 238 -1.95 -21.62 -10.14
N SER A 239 -2.66 -21.08 -11.14
CA SER A 239 -2.40 -21.34 -12.57
C SER A 239 -1.04 -20.82 -13.03
N ILE A 240 -0.59 -19.68 -12.48
CA ILE A 240 0.75 -19.14 -12.76
C ILE A 240 1.82 -19.99 -12.09
N LYS A 241 1.62 -20.37 -10.82
CA LYS A 241 2.58 -21.17 -10.05
C LYS A 241 2.72 -22.60 -10.60
N GLY A 242 1.61 -23.16 -11.10
CA GLY A 242 1.57 -24.45 -11.81
C GLY A 242 2.16 -24.41 -13.22
N GLY A 243 2.51 -23.23 -13.75
CA GLY A 243 3.11 -23.07 -15.08
C GLY A 243 2.11 -23.16 -16.23
N THR A 244 0.80 -23.25 -15.96
CA THR A 244 -0.26 -23.31 -16.98
C THR A 244 -0.29 -22.03 -17.83
N ILE A 245 -0.11 -20.88 -17.18
CA ILE A 245 -0.07 -19.56 -17.82
C ILE A 245 1.16 -18.77 -17.39
N SER A 246 1.65 -17.85 -18.23
CA SER A 246 2.79 -16.99 -17.89
C SER A 246 2.32 -15.82 -17.03
N GLY A 247 3.22 -15.20 -16.26
CA GLY A 247 2.86 -14.01 -15.48
C GLY A 247 2.34 -12.86 -16.35
N LYS A 248 2.80 -12.75 -17.60
CA LYS A 248 2.28 -11.77 -18.57
C LYS A 248 0.82 -12.07 -18.93
N ILE A 249 0.53 -13.32 -19.27
CA ILE A 249 -0.84 -13.79 -19.56
C ILE A 249 -1.72 -13.62 -18.31
N GLY A 250 -1.19 -13.88 -17.13
CA GLY A 250 -1.89 -13.68 -15.86
C GLY A 250 -2.34 -12.23 -15.67
N LYS A 251 -1.50 -11.24 -16.02
CA LYS A 251 -1.90 -9.83 -15.98
C LYS A 251 -3.04 -9.53 -16.95
N GLU A 252 -2.98 -10.06 -18.17
CA GLU A 252 -4.04 -9.87 -19.18
C GLU A 252 -5.38 -10.44 -18.69
N ILE A 253 -5.37 -11.64 -18.11
CA ILE A 253 -6.56 -12.27 -17.53
C ILE A 253 -7.07 -11.48 -16.33
N LEU A 254 -6.18 -11.00 -15.44
CA LEU A 254 -6.55 -10.22 -14.27
C LEU A 254 -7.33 -8.95 -14.66
N PHE A 255 -6.88 -8.20 -15.67
CA PHE A 255 -7.58 -7.00 -16.12
C PHE A 255 -9.01 -7.30 -16.59
N GLU A 256 -9.22 -8.43 -17.25
CA GLU A 256 -10.55 -8.83 -17.69
C GLU A 256 -11.43 -9.28 -16.53
N LEU A 257 -10.89 -10.03 -15.57
CA LEU A 257 -11.61 -10.43 -14.37
C LEU A 257 -12.03 -9.21 -13.54
N MET A 258 -11.17 -8.20 -13.39
CA MET A 258 -11.51 -6.98 -12.67
C MET A 258 -12.64 -6.19 -13.36
N ALA A 259 -12.63 -6.12 -14.69
CA ALA A 259 -13.58 -5.33 -15.46
C ALA A 259 -14.92 -6.04 -15.73
N LYS A 260 -14.89 -7.33 -16.06
CA LYS A 260 -16.05 -8.10 -16.54
C LYS A 260 -16.43 -9.26 -15.63
N GLY A 261 -15.54 -9.67 -14.73
CA GLY A 261 -15.67 -10.93 -13.98
C GLY A 261 -15.49 -12.15 -14.89
N GLY A 262 -15.75 -13.33 -14.35
CA GLY A 262 -15.69 -14.59 -15.08
C GLY A 262 -14.92 -15.65 -14.31
N THR A 263 -14.38 -16.63 -15.04
CA THR A 263 -13.57 -17.70 -14.44
C THR A 263 -12.20 -17.72 -15.10
N VAL A 264 -11.16 -18.01 -14.31
CA VAL A 264 -9.79 -18.10 -14.81
C VAL A 264 -9.70 -19.17 -15.91
N GLU A 265 -10.26 -20.35 -15.67
CA GLU A 265 -10.26 -21.43 -16.67
C GLU A 265 -11.00 -21.07 -17.96
N GLY A 266 -12.14 -20.37 -17.86
CA GLY A 266 -12.91 -19.94 -19.01
C GLY A 266 -12.11 -18.99 -19.90
N LEU A 267 -11.47 -18.00 -19.30
CA LEU A 267 -10.65 -17.02 -20.01
C LEU A 267 -9.38 -17.64 -20.63
N ILE A 268 -8.78 -18.64 -19.97
CA ILE A 268 -7.64 -19.39 -20.54
C ILE A 268 -8.07 -20.16 -21.80
N LYS A 269 -9.21 -20.85 -21.74
CA LYS A 269 -9.73 -21.68 -22.84
C LYS A 269 -10.20 -20.83 -24.02
N GLU A 270 -10.97 -19.78 -23.76
CA GLU A 270 -11.53 -18.90 -24.81
C GLU A 270 -10.45 -18.26 -25.66
N LYS A 271 -9.30 -17.93 -25.05
CA LYS A 271 -8.22 -17.20 -25.71
C LYS A 271 -7.04 -18.07 -26.13
N ASP A 272 -7.14 -19.39 -25.95
CA ASP A 272 -6.07 -20.35 -26.25
C ASP A 272 -4.73 -19.95 -25.58
N LEU A 273 -4.77 -19.51 -24.32
CA LEU A 273 -3.62 -18.89 -23.63
C LEU A 273 -2.72 -19.89 -22.90
N VAL A 274 -2.82 -21.19 -23.21
CA VAL A 274 -2.00 -22.22 -22.58
C VAL A 274 -0.52 -22.01 -22.96
N GLN A 275 0.38 -22.12 -21.97
CA GLN A 275 1.81 -22.03 -22.24
C GLN A 275 2.30 -23.16 -23.15
N ILE A 276 3.18 -22.81 -24.08
CA ILE A 276 3.99 -23.79 -24.83
C ILE A 276 5.10 -24.26 -23.90
N VAL A 277 5.01 -25.52 -23.49
CA VAL A 277 6.00 -26.20 -22.62
C VAL A 277 6.87 -27.21 -23.37
N ASP A 278 6.59 -27.48 -24.65
CA ASP A 278 7.39 -28.38 -25.49
C ASP A 278 8.74 -27.72 -25.85
N PRO A 279 9.89 -28.28 -25.39
CA PRO A 279 11.21 -27.77 -25.74
C PRO A 279 11.46 -27.72 -27.26
N ALA A 280 10.94 -28.68 -28.03
CA ALA A 280 11.18 -28.76 -29.47
C ALA A 280 10.51 -27.61 -30.23
N GLU A 281 9.34 -27.18 -29.78
CA GLU A 281 8.62 -26.05 -30.36
C GLU A 281 9.31 -24.72 -30.02
N ILE A 282 9.74 -24.54 -28.77
CA ILE A 282 10.51 -23.36 -28.35
C ILE A 282 11.85 -23.28 -29.10
N GLU A 283 12.55 -24.40 -29.28
CA GLU A 283 13.80 -24.45 -30.04
C GLU A 283 13.65 -23.96 -31.47
N LYS A 284 12.60 -24.38 -32.18
CA LYS A 284 12.34 -23.94 -33.57
C LYS A 284 12.14 -22.43 -33.64
N ILE A 285 11.44 -21.85 -32.67
CA ILE A 285 11.17 -20.42 -32.62
C ILE A 285 12.45 -19.65 -32.25
N VAL A 286 13.24 -20.15 -31.30
CA VAL A 286 14.56 -19.61 -30.95
C VAL A 286 15.45 -19.57 -32.20
N ASP A 287 15.56 -20.69 -32.93
CA ASP A 287 16.38 -20.77 -34.14
C ASP A 287 15.91 -19.77 -35.22
N LYS A 288 14.60 -19.59 -35.38
CA LYS A 288 14.01 -18.60 -36.30
C LYS A 288 14.39 -17.17 -35.89
N VAL A 289 14.24 -16.81 -34.62
CA VAL A 289 14.56 -15.45 -34.12
C VAL A 289 16.06 -15.16 -34.19
N LEU A 290 16.90 -16.15 -33.90
CA LEU A 290 18.35 -16.05 -34.01
C LEU A 290 18.78 -15.86 -35.48
N ALA A 291 18.18 -16.60 -36.41
CA ALA A 291 18.45 -16.46 -37.85
C ALA A 291 17.99 -15.10 -38.40
N ALA A 292 16.89 -14.55 -37.88
CA ALA A 292 16.38 -13.24 -38.28
C ALA A 292 17.21 -12.05 -37.75
N ASN A 293 18.06 -12.25 -36.74
CA ASN A 293 18.82 -11.19 -36.07
C ASN A 293 20.34 -11.52 -35.96
N PRO A 294 21.04 -11.71 -37.09
CA PRO A 294 22.43 -12.18 -37.09
C PRO A 294 23.41 -11.18 -36.45
N LYS A 295 23.20 -9.87 -36.65
CA LYS A 295 24.07 -8.81 -36.09
C LYS A 295 24.02 -8.78 -34.56
N GLN A 296 22.82 -8.92 -33.98
CA GLN A 296 22.61 -8.94 -32.54
C GLN A 296 23.16 -10.24 -31.93
N LEU A 297 23.12 -11.34 -32.68
CA LEU A 297 23.67 -12.63 -32.23
C LEU A 297 25.20 -12.58 -32.12
N GLU A 298 25.88 -11.96 -33.08
CA GLU A 298 27.34 -11.73 -33.02
C GLU A 298 27.73 -10.86 -31.83
N GLN A 299 26.99 -9.76 -31.60
CA GLN A 299 27.24 -8.88 -30.45
C GLN A 299 27.00 -9.57 -29.10
N PHE A 300 25.98 -10.43 -29.02
CA PHE A 300 25.71 -11.21 -27.81
C PHE A 300 26.84 -12.22 -27.54
N ARG A 301 27.31 -12.92 -28.58
CA ARG A 301 28.47 -13.82 -28.48
C ARG A 301 29.76 -13.09 -28.13
N GLY A 302 29.90 -11.84 -28.57
CA GLY A 302 31.00 -10.93 -28.23
C GLY A 302 30.96 -10.38 -26.80
N GLY A 303 30.03 -10.83 -25.95
CA GLY A 303 30.04 -10.54 -24.51
C GLY A 303 29.02 -9.50 -24.05
N LYS A 304 28.18 -8.94 -24.95
CA LYS A 304 27.09 -8.02 -24.55
C LYS A 304 25.88 -8.78 -23.99
N THR A 305 25.96 -9.23 -22.75
CA THR A 305 24.92 -10.01 -22.04
C THR A 305 23.55 -9.34 -21.99
N LYS A 306 23.46 -8.01 -22.06
CA LYS A 306 22.18 -7.27 -22.13
C LYS A 306 21.31 -7.63 -23.34
N LEU A 307 21.86 -8.22 -24.41
CA LEU A 307 21.09 -8.65 -25.58
C LEU A 307 20.26 -9.92 -25.33
N GLN A 308 20.46 -10.64 -24.22
CA GLN A 308 19.60 -11.75 -23.83
C GLN A 308 18.14 -11.31 -23.66
N GLY A 309 17.92 -10.16 -23.01
CA GLY A 309 16.59 -9.58 -22.84
C GLY A 309 15.93 -9.18 -24.17
N PHE A 310 16.73 -8.75 -25.16
CA PHE A 310 16.24 -8.45 -26.51
C PHE A 310 15.71 -9.72 -27.20
N PHE A 311 16.50 -10.81 -27.21
CA PHE A 311 16.08 -12.08 -27.80
C PHE A 311 14.89 -12.69 -27.08
N ALA A 312 14.88 -12.66 -25.74
CA ALA A 312 13.74 -13.11 -24.96
C ALA A 312 12.46 -12.32 -25.30
N GLY A 313 12.58 -10.99 -25.47
CA GLY A 313 11.46 -10.14 -25.91
C GLY A 313 10.94 -10.49 -27.30
N GLN A 314 11.82 -10.79 -28.26
CA GLN A 314 11.43 -11.17 -29.62
C GLN A 314 10.74 -12.55 -29.67
N ILE A 315 11.27 -13.54 -28.96
CA ILE A 315 10.67 -14.88 -28.86
C ILE A 315 9.30 -14.79 -28.17
N MET A 316 9.19 -13.98 -27.11
CA MET A 316 7.92 -13.71 -26.45
C MET A 316 6.92 -12.99 -27.37
N LYS A 317 7.37 -12.14 -28.28
CA LYS A 317 6.50 -11.49 -29.26
C LYS A 317 5.99 -12.49 -30.30
N GLU A 318 6.86 -13.35 -30.82
CA GLU A 318 6.52 -14.36 -31.82
C GLU A 318 5.54 -15.40 -31.25
N THR A 319 5.70 -15.77 -29.98
CA THR A 319 4.84 -16.72 -29.26
C THR A 319 3.62 -16.08 -28.61
N LYS A 320 3.40 -14.77 -28.83
CA LYS A 320 2.34 -13.99 -28.16
C LYS A 320 2.34 -14.15 -26.62
N GLY A 321 3.51 -14.36 -26.01
CA GLY A 321 3.69 -14.52 -24.57
C GLY A 321 3.40 -15.93 -24.02
N LYS A 322 3.19 -16.91 -24.90
CA LYS A 322 2.90 -18.31 -24.52
C LYS A 322 4.15 -19.13 -24.18
N ALA A 323 5.34 -18.75 -24.62
CA ALA A 323 6.55 -19.50 -24.28
C ALA A 323 6.85 -19.46 -22.78
N ASN A 324 7.19 -20.61 -22.19
CA ASN A 324 7.62 -20.68 -20.80
C ASN A 324 8.94 -19.87 -20.60
N PRO A 325 8.97 -18.82 -19.75
CA PRO A 325 10.14 -17.96 -19.60
C PRO A 325 11.39 -18.69 -19.12
N GLY A 326 11.24 -19.67 -18.23
CA GLY A 326 12.37 -20.43 -17.67
C GLY A 326 13.00 -21.33 -18.72
N LEU A 327 12.17 -22.10 -19.43
CA LEU A 327 12.61 -22.99 -20.50
C LEU A 327 13.20 -22.22 -21.69
N LEU A 328 12.56 -21.11 -22.08
CA LEU A 328 13.05 -20.20 -23.12
C LEU A 328 14.45 -19.68 -22.78
N ASN A 329 14.65 -19.16 -21.58
CA ASN A 329 15.95 -18.61 -21.18
C ASN A 329 17.04 -19.69 -21.16
N LYS A 330 16.71 -20.90 -20.73
CA LYS A 330 17.62 -22.04 -20.74
C LYS A 330 18.03 -22.44 -22.17
N ILE A 331 17.06 -22.64 -23.06
CA ILE A 331 17.31 -23.01 -24.48
C ILE A 331 18.10 -21.91 -25.21
N LEU A 332 17.76 -20.64 -24.95
CA LEU A 332 18.45 -19.50 -25.55
C LEU A 332 19.94 -19.46 -25.14
N LEU A 333 20.24 -19.69 -23.87
CA LEU A 333 21.62 -19.79 -23.36
C LEU A 333 22.34 -20.98 -24.01
N GLU A 334 21.74 -22.17 -24.01
CA GLU A 334 22.33 -23.37 -24.61
C GLU A 334 22.67 -23.17 -26.10
N LYS A 335 21.75 -22.63 -26.91
CA LYS A 335 21.96 -22.40 -28.36
C LYS A 335 22.99 -21.32 -28.65
N THR A 336 23.12 -20.33 -27.78
CA THR A 336 24.05 -19.21 -27.97
C THR A 336 25.46 -19.54 -27.50
N GLU A 337 25.62 -20.38 -26.47
CA GLU A 337 26.91 -20.86 -25.94
C GLU A 337 27.46 -22.07 -26.72
N CYS A 338 26.62 -23.00 -27.17
CA CYS A 338 27.08 -24.25 -27.81
C CYS A 338 27.83 -24.04 -29.15
N LYS A 339 27.73 -22.83 -29.76
CA LYS A 339 28.54 -22.46 -30.94
C LYS A 339 29.88 -21.76 -30.61
N LYS A 340 30.14 -21.34 -29.36
CA LYS A 340 31.48 -20.88 -28.96
C LYS A 340 32.52 -22.01 -29.04
N LEU A 341 32.12 -23.24 -28.72
CA LEU A 341 32.99 -24.42 -28.71
C LEU A 341 33.34 -24.99 -30.10
N ARG A 342 32.56 -24.68 -31.15
CA ARG A 342 32.82 -25.19 -32.51
C ARG A 342 33.81 -24.35 -33.33
N ILE A 343 34.10 -23.12 -32.93
CA ILE A 343 34.98 -22.20 -33.70
C ILE A 343 36.46 -22.35 -33.31
N SER A 344 36.77 -22.90 -32.12
CA SER A 344 38.15 -23.04 -31.63
C SER A 344 38.94 -24.24 -32.19
N PHE A 345 38.34 -25.12 -33.02
CA PHE A 345 38.97 -26.37 -33.44
C PHE A 345 39.47 -26.45 -34.89
N ILE A 346 39.50 -25.35 -35.66
CA ILE A 346 39.98 -25.37 -37.05
C ILE A 346 41.06 -24.32 -37.28
N ARG A 347 42.33 -24.71 -37.08
CA ARG A 347 43.53 -24.39 -37.90
C ARG A 347 44.80 -24.60 -37.09
N PHE A 348 45.56 -25.66 -37.38
CA PHE A 348 47.02 -25.61 -37.51
C PHE A 348 47.52 -26.84 -38.28
N SER A 349 47.87 -26.65 -39.55
CA SER A 349 48.86 -27.47 -40.25
C SER A 349 49.67 -26.51 -41.13
N SER A 350 50.87 -26.18 -40.69
CA SER A 350 51.84 -25.37 -41.44
C SER A 350 53.06 -26.24 -41.73
N PRO A 351 53.55 -26.29 -42.99
CA PRO A 351 54.92 -26.66 -43.29
C PRO A 351 55.76 -25.42 -43.66
N LEU A 352 57.09 -25.59 -43.52
CA LEU A 352 58.22 -24.81 -44.05
C LEU A 352 58.93 -23.78 -43.15
N LEU A 353 60.10 -24.23 -42.66
CA LEU A 353 61.44 -23.84 -43.15
C LEU A 353 61.80 -22.35 -43.26
N LYS A 354 62.70 -21.88 -42.37
CA LYS A 354 64.04 -21.28 -42.61
C LYS A 354 64.41 -20.27 -41.52
N ILE A 355 65.42 -20.58 -40.70
CA ILE A 355 66.81 -20.07 -40.76
C ILE A 355 66.91 -18.56 -40.51
N MET A 356 67.43 -18.19 -39.33
CA MET A 356 68.43 -17.12 -39.16
C MET A 356 69.34 -17.51 -38.00
N GLY A 357 70.65 -17.46 -38.25
CA GLY A 357 71.71 -17.78 -37.30
C GLY A 357 72.44 -16.55 -36.77
N SER A 358 73.47 -16.87 -35.98
CA SER A 358 74.45 -16.07 -35.21
C SER A 358 73.91 -15.26 -34.05
#